data_AF-A0A954XUX4-F1
#
_entry.id   AF-A0A954XUX4-F1
#
_cell.length_a   1.000
_cell.length_b   1.000
_cell.length_c   1.000
_cell.angle_alpha   90.00
_cell.angle_beta   90.00
_cell.angle_gamma   90.00
#
_symmetry.space_group_name_H-M   'P 1'
#
loop_
_entity.id
_entity.type
_entity.pdbx_description
1 polymer ?
#
loop_
_entity_poly.entity_id
_entity_poly.type
_entity_poly.pdbx_seq_one_letter_code
_entity_poly.pdbx_strand_id
1 'polypeptide(L)'
;LESLVVDGMTPLLPHARYARMRNVHIVPTPETLCCWLEEAGFRNCRVVDITPTSTEEQRTTDWMQFESLAQSLDPRDAALTVEGYPAPCRAIVLASRPD
;
A
#
# COMPACT_ATOMS: atom_id res chain seq x y z
N LEU A 1 3.80 -11.90 3.57
CA LEU A 1 2.72 -10.90 3.68
C LEU A 1 2.92 -9.87 2.58
N GLU A 2 1.89 -9.50 1.84
CA GLU A 2 1.89 -8.33 0.96
C GLU A 2 0.95 -7.29 1.57
N SER A 3 1.35 -6.01 1.58
CA SER A 3 0.53 -4.92 2.11
C SER A 3 0.80 -3.62 1.38
N LEU A 4 -0.17 -2.71 1.41
CA LEU A 4 0.06 -1.31 1.10
C LEU A 4 1.03 -0.73 2.13
N VAL A 5 1.96 0.09 1.65
CA VAL A 5 2.89 0.86 2.46
C VAL A 5 2.98 2.30 1.97
N VAL A 6 3.42 3.18 2.84
CA VAL A 6 3.74 4.57 2.52
C VAL A 6 5.22 4.84 2.74
N ASP A 7 5.84 5.56 1.81
CA ASP A 7 7.17 6.13 2.01
C ASP A 7 7.04 7.38 2.87
N GLY A 8 7.46 7.28 4.13
CA GLY A 8 7.33 8.35 5.11
C GLY A 8 7.84 7.94 6.49
N MET A 9 7.98 8.92 7.39
CA MET A 9 8.45 8.66 8.75
C MET A 9 7.42 8.00 9.65
N THR A 10 6.13 8.10 9.33
CA THR A 10 5.03 7.61 10.17
C THR A 10 3.95 6.97 9.31
N PRO A 11 3.20 5.99 9.84
CA PRO A 11 2.04 5.42 9.16
C PRO A 11 1.04 6.49 8.73
N LEU A 12 0.45 6.30 7.56
CA LEU A 12 -0.61 7.14 7.05
C LEU A 12 -1.97 6.66 7.59
N LEU A 13 -2.72 7.57 8.18
CA LEU A 13 -4.09 7.38 8.67
C LEU A 13 -5.04 8.21 7.79
N PRO A 14 -5.60 7.64 6.71
CA PRO A 14 -6.47 8.41 5.81
C PRO A 14 -7.77 8.77 6.52
N HIS A 15 -8.23 10.01 6.35
CA HIS A 15 -9.41 10.52 7.08
C HIS A 15 -10.72 9.79 6.72
N ALA A 16 -10.91 9.42 5.45
CA ALA A 16 -12.13 8.76 4.98
C ALA A 16 -11.87 7.74 3.87
N ARG A 17 -11.02 8.10 2.91
CA ARG A 17 -10.65 7.25 1.77
C ARG A 17 -9.17 7.36 1.48
N TYR A 18 -8.65 6.30 0.88
CA TYR A 18 -7.31 6.25 0.31
C TYR A 18 -7.40 5.60 -1.06
N ALA A 19 -6.95 6.30 -2.10
CA ALA A 19 -7.07 5.85 -3.50
C ALA A 19 -8.50 5.38 -3.84
N ARG A 20 -9.50 6.16 -3.39
CA ARG A 20 -10.95 5.92 -3.45
C ARG A 20 -11.47 4.76 -2.62
N MET A 21 -10.62 3.90 -2.05
CA MET A 21 -11.03 2.78 -1.21
C MET A 21 -11.62 3.29 0.11
N ARG A 22 -12.77 2.72 0.50
CA ARG A 22 -13.37 2.93 1.84
C ARG A 22 -12.72 1.97 2.84
N ASN A 23 -12.79 2.30 4.12
CA ASN A 23 -12.34 1.44 5.23
C ASN A 23 -10.86 1.07 5.18
N VAL A 24 -10.02 1.91 4.57
CA VAL A 24 -8.58 1.84 4.77
C VAL A 24 -8.28 2.50 6.10
N HIS A 25 -7.89 1.71 7.10
CA HIS A 25 -7.69 2.22 8.45
C HIS A 25 -6.30 2.82 8.66
N ILE A 26 -5.26 2.11 8.19
CA ILE A 26 -3.86 2.51 8.34
C ILE A 26 -3.06 1.96 7.17
N VAL A 27 -2.14 2.76 6.66
CA VAL A 27 -1.13 2.36 5.68
C VAL A 27 0.24 2.51 6.36
N PRO A 28 0.88 1.42 6.80
CA PRO A 28 2.12 1.48 7.56
C PRO A 28 3.32 1.89 6.70
N THR A 29 4.40 2.35 7.35
CA THR A 29 5.72 2.35 6.71
C THR A 29 6.23 0.90 6.62
N PRO A 30 7.17 0.57 5.72
CA PRO A 30 7.76 -0.78 5.65
C PRO A 30 8.33 -1.25 7.00
N GLU A 31 8.99 -0.35 7.74
CA GLU A 31 9.56 -0.62 9.06
C GLU A 31 8.48 -0.87 10.10
N THR A 32 7.41 -0.07 10.07
CA THR A 32 6.26 -0.26 10.97
C THR A 32 5.62 -1.63 10.73
N LEU A 33 5.47 -2.04 9.46
CA LEU A 33 4.91 -3.34 9.10
C LEU A 33 5.78 -4.50 9.60
N CYS A 34 7.11 -4.40 9.49
CA CYS A 34 8.03 -5.37 10.06
C CYS A 34 7.92 -5.43 11.60
N CYS A 35 7.87 -4.28 12.27
CA CYS A 35 7.70 -4.18 13.72
C CYS A 35 6.41 -4.89 14.19
N TRP A 36 5.28 -4.62 13.54
CA TRP A 36 4.02 -5.28 13.88
C TRP A 36 4.05 -6.80 13.68
N LEU A 37 4.76 -7.30 12.67
CA LEU A 37 4.94 -8.74 12.51
C LEU A 37 5.75 -9.35 13.65
N GLU A 38 6.80 -8.65 14.11
CA GLU A 38 7.60 -9.09 15.27
C GLU A 38 6.76 -9.09 16.56
N GLU A 39 5.96 -8.03 16.79
CA GLU A 39 5.01 -7.93 17.91
C GLU A 39 3.94 -9.02 17.85
N ALA A 40 3.47 -9.37 16.65
CA ALA A 40 2.55 -10.49 16.42
C ALA A 40 3.21 -11.88 16.62
N GLY A 41 4.49 -11.92 16.95
CA GLY A 41 5.22 -13.14 17.29
C GLY A 41 6.01 -13.75 16.13
N PHE A 42 6.03 -13.15 14.94
CA PHE A 42 6.89 -13.63 13.86
C PHE A 42 8.37 -13.30 14.12
N ARG A 43 9.26 -13.97 13.38
CA ARG A 43 10.72 -13.79 13.44
C ARG A 43 11.29 -13.60 12.04
N ASN A 44 12.51 -13.06 11.96
CA ASN A 44 13.22 -12.84 10.70
C ASN A 44 12.40 -12.02 9.67
N CYS A 45 11.65 -11.04 10.19
CA CYS A 45 10.82 -10.14 9.41
C CYS A 45 11.70 -9.26 8.52
N ARG A 46 11.57 -9.38 7.21
CA ARG A 46 12.32 -8.56 6.26
C ARG A 46 11.49 -8.22 5.05
N VAL A 47 11.57 -6.96 4.63
CA VAL A 47 11.05 -6.52 3.35
C VAL A 47 11.93 -7.11 2.25
N VAL A 48 11.31 -7.76 1.27
CA VAL A 48 12.01 -8.34 0.11
C VAL A 48 11.72 -7.60 -1.19
N ASP A 49 10.63 -6.83 -1.24
CA ASP A 49 10.28 -6.00 -2.37
C ASP A 49 9.46 -4.80 -1.91
N ILE A 50 9.67 -3.65 -2.55
CA ILE A 50 8.84 -2.45 -2.44
C ILE A 50 8.64 -1.93 -3.86
N THR A 51 7.41 -1.98 -4.35
CA THR A 51 7.08 -1.63 -5.72
C THR A 51 5.93 -0.63 -5.77
N PRO A 52 6.10 0.55 -6.39
CA PRO A 52 5.00 1.45 -6.72
C PRO A 52 4.00 0.73 -7.64
N THR A 53 2.71 0.77 -7.30
CA THR A 53 1.69 0.15 -8.15
C THR A 53 1.51 1.01 -9.41
N SER A 54 1.70 0.42 -10.59
CA SER A 54 1.63 1.14 -11.86
C SER A 54 0.25 1.01 -12.53
N THR A 55 -0.09 1.96 -13.40
CA THR A 55 -1.30 1.85 -14.23
C THR A 55 -1.16 0.83 -15.36
N GLU A 56 0.03 0.30 -15.64
CA GLU A 56 0.18 -0.84 -16.55
C GLU A 56 -0.23 -2.13 -15.86
N GLU A 57 0.15 -2.26 -14.58
CA GLU A 57 -0.18 -3.38 -13.68
C GLU A 57 -1.68 -3.37 -13.31
N GLN A 58 -2.18 -2.24 -12.79
CA GLN A 58 -3.56 -2.09 -12.33
C GLN A 58 -4.34 -1.14 -13.24
N ARG A 59 -5.18 -1.71 -14.11
CA ARG A 59 -5.97 -0.96 -15.12
C ARG A 59 -7.30 -1.60 -15.45
N THR A 60 -8.17 -0.80 -16.04
CA THR A 60 -9.40 -1.26 -16.69
C THR A 60 -9.05 -2.16 -17.88
N THR A 61 -9.86 -3.19 -18.09
CA THR A 61 -9.76 -4.12 -19.23
C THR A 61 -11.17 -4.46 -19.73
N ASP A 62 -11.28 -5.17 -20.85
CA ASP A 62 -12.58 -5.65 -21.35
C ASP A 62 -13.35 -6.49 -20.32
N TRP A 63 -12.63 -7.13 -19.39
CA TRP A 63 -13.16 -7.98 -18.32
C TRP A 63 -13.42 -7.22 -17.01
N MET A 64 -12.75 -6.08 -16.79
CA MET A 64 -12.89 -5.26 -15.58
C MET A 64 -13.11 -3.81 -16.01
N GLN A 65 -14.39 -3.46 -16.18
CA GLN A 65 -14.84 -2.22 -16.83
C GLN A 65 -15.10 -1.05 -15.87
N PHE A 66 -14.88 -1.25 -14.56
CA PHE A 66 -15.06 -0.22 -13.55
C PHE A 66 -13.82 0.69 -13.43
N GLU A 67 -13.94 1.74 -12.61
CA GLU A 67 -12.81 2.60 -12.24
C GLU A 67 -11.64 1.76 -11.67
N SER A 68 -10.42 2.08 -12.09
CA SER A 68 -9.18 1.44 -11.67
C SER A 68 -8.18 2.47 -11.17
N LEU A 69 -6.90 2.10 -11.04
CA LEU A 69 -5.86 2.94 -10.43
C LEU A 69 -5.77 4.33 -11.06
N ALA A 70 -5.87 4.44 -12.38
CA ALA A 70 -5.79 5.73 -13.08
C ALA A 70 -6.84 6.75 -12.58
N GLN A 71 -8.04 6.29 -12.21
CA GLN A 71 -9.10 7.17 -11.67
C GLN A 71 -8.91 7.48 -10.17
N SER A 72 -7.99 6.79 -9.50
CA SER A 72 -7.65 6.97 -8.09
C SER A 72 -6.42 7.87 -7.85
N LEU A 73 -5.70 8.27 -8.90
CA LEU A 73 -4.52 9.15 -8.84
C LEU A 73 -4.88 10.62 -9.16
N ASP A 74 -4.12 11.59 -8.61
CA ASP A 74 -4.31 13.01 -8.99
C ASP A 74 -3.98 13.18 -10.49
N PRO A 75 -4.89 13.74 -11.31
CA PRO A 75 -4.69 13.89 -12.74
C PRO A 75 -3.53 14.83 -13.11
N ARG A 76 -3.01 15.62 -12.16
CA ARG A 76 -1.88 16.54 -12.34
C ARG A 76 -0.58 15.99 -11.77
N ASP A 77 -0.66 15.00 -10.87
CA ASP A 77 0.50 14.38 -10.24
C ASP A 77 0.21 12.92 -9.85
N ALA A 78 0.71 11.98 -10.65
CA ALA A 78 0.52 10.55 -10.44
C ALA A 78 1.26 10.00 -9.20
N ALA A 79 2.13 10.79 -8.56
CA ALA A 79 2.73 10.45 -7.28
C ALA A 79 1.74 10.58 -6.11
N LEU A 80 0.54 11.13 -6.35
CA LEU A 80 -0.49 11.34 -5.35
C LEU A 80 -1.80 10.62 -5.71
N THR A 81 -2.58 10.25 -4.70
CA THR A 81 -3.97 9.86 -4.86
C THR A 81 -4.85 11.09 -5.12
N VAL A 82 -6.08 10.88 -5.61
CA VAL A 82 -7.08 11.97 -5.76
C VAL A 82 -7.43 12.68 -4.45
N GLU A 83 -7.16 12.06 -3.31
CA GLU A 83 -7.31 12.66 -1.98
C GLU A 83 -6.07 13.44 -1.51
N GLY A 84 -4.98 13.43 -2.26
CA GLY A 84 -3.72 14.14 -1.96
C GLY A 84 -2.74 13.36 -1.10
N TYR A 85 -2.95 12.05 -0.88
CA TYR A 85 -1.99 11.18 -0.19
C TYR A 85 -0.94 10.65 -1.18
N PRO A 86 0.21 10.11 -0.71
CA PRO A 86 1.13 9.38 -1.59
C PRO A 86 0.42 8.24 -2.34
N ALA A 87 0.78 8.06 -3.61
CA ALA A 87 0.21 7.02 -4.46
C ALA A 87 0.48 5.60 -3.92
N PRO A 88 -0.36 4.61 -4.29
CA PRO A 88 -0.22 3.23 -3.79
C PRO A 88 1.15 2.62 -4.06
N CYS A 89 1.81 2.20 -2.99
CA CYS A 89 3.02 1.39 -3.02
C CYS A 89 2.76 0.10 -2.23
N ARG A 90 3.32 -1.01 -2.70
CA ARG A 90 3.17 -2.33 -2.08
C ARG A 90 4.52 -2.85 -1.61
N ALA A 91 4.53 -3.42 -0.40
CA ALA A 91 5.67 -4.14 0.11
C ALA A 91 5.37 -5.62 0.27
N ILE A 92 6.34 -6.45 -0.09
CA ILE A 92 6.34 -7.88 0.21
C ILE A 92 7.29 -8.12 1.38
N VAL A 93 6.77 -8.71 2.45
CA VAL A 93 7.52 -9.05 3.66
C VAL A 93 7.54 -10.56 3.84
N LEU A 94 8.75 -11.11 4.03
CA LEU A 94 8.95 -12.49 4.46
C LEU A 94 9.21 -12.52 5.96
N ALA A 95 8.59 -13.48 6.63
CA ALA A 95 8.78 -13.73 8.06
C ALA A 95 8.59 -15.23 8.35
N SER A 96 9.17 -15.69 9.45
CA SER A 96 9.09 -17.07 9.94
C SER A 96 8.16 -17.13 11.13
N ARG A 97 7.25 -18.12 11.16
CA ARG A 97 6.54 -18.48 12.39
C ARG A 97 7.53 -19.15 13.34
N PRO A 98 7.56 -18.80 14.63
CA PRO A 98 8.33 -19.57 15.62
C PRO A 98 7.87 -21.03 15.65
N ASP A 99 8.79 -21.91 16.04
CA ASP A 99 8.48 -23.31 16.33
C ASP A 99 7.54 -23.47 17.53
#